data_AF-A0A1R1DYT6-F1
#
_entry.id   AF-A0A1R1DYT6-F1
#
_cell.length_a   1.000
_cell.length_b   1.000
_cell.length_c   1.000
_cell.angle_alpha   90.00
_cell.angle_beta   90.00
_cell.angle_gamma   90.00
#
_symmetry.space_group_name_H-M   'P 1'
#
loop_
_entity.id
_entity.type
_entity.pdbx_description
1 polymer ?
#
loop_
_entity_poly.entity_id
_entity_poly.type
_entity_poly.pdbx_seq_one_letter_code
_entity_poly.pdbx_strand_id
1 'polypeptide(L)'
;MTGPGRKVGIDSLNVKAGEQLTPPVFKAGSGDLERLAYVGAATSYGFLATDPGLSDRVTYEAEGLPAGAELDPDTGAFRYKP
;
A
#
# COMPACT_ATOMS: atom_id res chain seq x y z
N MET A 1 2.23 -44.01 -6.25
CA MET A 1 3.09 -45.09 -5.72
C MET A 1 2.70 -45.32 -4.27
N THR A 2 2.17 -46.49 -3.95
CA THR A 2 1.80 -46.90 -2.59
C THR A 2 3.06 -47.41 -1.89
N GLY A 3 3.52 -46.65 -0.89
CA GLY A 3 4.41 -47.09 0.19
C GLY A 3 3.66 -46.92 1.52
N PRO A 4 4.12 -47.54 2.63
CA PRO A 4 3.34 -47.64 3.86
C PRO A 4 3.00 -46.26 4.44
N GLY A 5 1.71 -45.93 4.37
CA GLY A 5 0.97 -45.27 5.45
C GLY A 5 1.49 -43.95 6.01
N ARG A 6 1.94 -42.99 5.20
CA ARG A 6 1.97 -41.58 5.66
C ARG A 6 0.84 -40.79 5.03
N LYS A 7 -0.19 -40.51 5.84
CA LYS A 7 -1.17 -39.48 5.54
C LYS A 7 -0.45 -38.14 5.55
N VAL A 8 -0.50 -37.41 4.43
CA VAL A 8 -0.11 -36.01 4.41
C VAL A 8 -1.23 -35.23 5.10
N GLY A 9 -0.92 -34.62 6.24
CA GLY A 9 -1.83 -33.71 6.94
C GLY A 9 -1.60 -32.28 6.46
N ILE A 10 -2.61 -31.42 6.63
CA ILE A 10 -2.38 -29.98 6.61
C ILE A 10 -1.89 -29.61 8.01
N ASP A 11 -0.68 -29.05 8.10
CA ASP A 11 -0.07 -28.69 9.39
C ASP A 11 -0.73 -27.46 10.03
N SER A 12 -1.20 -26.51 9.22
CA SER A 12 -2.05 -25.41 9.71
C SER A 12 -2.92 -24.83 8.60
N LEU A 13 -4.16 -24.51 8.94
CA LEU A 13 -5.09 -23.74 8.11
C LEU A 13 -5.58 -22.56 8.93
N ASN A 14 -5.33 -21.33 8.47
CA ASN A 14 -5.88 -20.16 9.14
C ASN A 14 -7.35 -19.95 8.73
N VAL A 15 -8.25 -20.63 9.44
CA VAL A 15 -9.71 -20.56 9.21
C VAL A 15 -10.30 -19.17 9.51
N LYS A 16 -9.56 -18.28 10.17
CA LYS A 16 -9.98 -16.91 10.48
C LYS A 16 -9.31 -15.86 9.60
N ALA A 17 -8.62 -16.27 8.52
CA ALA A 17 -7.88 -15.34 7.67
C ALA A 17 -8.73 -14.15 7.17
N GLY A 18 -10.02 -14.34 6.88
CA GLY A 18 -10.91 -13.25 6.46
C GLY A 18 -11.24 -12.22 7.54
N GLU A 19 -11.09 -12.56 8.82
CA GLU A 19 -11.24 -11.63 9.95
C GLU A 19 -9.88 -11.03 10.38
N GLN A 20 -8.77 -11.68 10.03
CA GLN A 20 -7.42 -11.33 10.47
C GLN A 20 -6.60 -10.57 9.42
N LEU A 21 -6.93 -10.69 8.14
CA LEU A 21 -6.27 -9.97 7.06
C LEU A 21 -7.13 -8.77 6.68
N THR A 22 -6.62 -7.58 6.98
CA THR A 22 -7.25 -6.33 6.57
C THR A 22 -6.39 -5.67 5.49
N PRO A 23 -7.00 -5.08 4.45
CA PRO A 23 -6.26 -4.29 3.47
C PRO A 23 -6.16 -2.82 3.90
N PRO A 24 -5.09 -2.11 3.49
CA PRO A 24 -4.99 -0.68 3.72
C PRO A 24 -6.01 0.06 2.86
N VAL A 25 -6.55 1.15 3.41
CA VAL A 25 -7.54 2.01 2.74
C VAL A 25 -7.02 3.44 2.69
N PHE A 26 -6.97 4.03 1.50
CA PHE A 26 -6.69 5.45 1.32
C PHE A 26 -7.79 6.31 1.96
N LYS A 27 -7.40 7.23 2.84
CA LYS A 27 -8.27 8.23 3.48
C LYS A 27 -8.34 9.53 2.67
N ALA A 28 -7.34 9.79 1.83
CA ALA A 28 -7.27 10.92 0.91
C ALA A 28 -6.85 10.41 -0.48
N GLY A 29 -7.30 11.07 -1.54
CA GLY A 29 -6.99 10.67 -2.91
C GLY A 29 -7.79 9.44 -3.41
N SER A 30 -8.96 9.16 -2.83
CA SER A 30 -9.87 8.09 -3.26
C SER A 30 -10.60 8.40 -4.58
N GLY A 31 -10.13 9.38 -5.35
CA GLY A 31 -10.67 9.81 -6.62
C GLY A 31 -9.65 10.67 -7.36
N ASP A 32 -9.94 11.00 -8.62
CA ASP A 32 -9.03 11.77 -9.46
C ASP A 32 -8.70 13.12 -8.80
N LEU A 33 -7.40 13.37 -8.64
CA LEU A 33 -6.88 14.62 -8.11
C LEU A 33 -6.21 15.40 -9.22
N GLU A 34 -6.88 16.43 -9.71
CA GLU A 34 -6.26 17.41 -10.61
C GLU A 34 -5.57 18.51 -9.81
N ARG A 35 -4.26 18.66 -10.01
CA ARG A 35 -3.43 19.66 -9.31
C ARG A 35 -2.60 20.43 -10.32
N LEU A 36 -2.79 21.75 -10.33
CA LEU A 36 -1.97 22.66 -11.12
C LEU A 36 -0.80 23.17 -10.29
N ALA A 37 0.39 23.21 -10.89
CA ALA A 37 1.60 23.78 -10.30
C ALA A 37 2.24 24.74 -11.30
N TYR A 38 2.82 25.83 -10.79
CA TYR A 38 3.65 26.74 -11.58
C TYR A 38 5.08 26.19 -11.66
N VAL A 39 5.77 26.43 -12.78
CA VAL A 39 7.16 26.02 -12.96
C VAL A 39 8.03 26.59 -11.85
N GLY A 40 8.88 25.74 -11.24
CA GLY A 40 9.75 26.11 -10.13
C GLY A 40 9.08 26.22 -8.75
N ALA A 41 7.74 26.15 -8.66
CA ALA A 41 7.03 26.12 -7.38
C ALA A 41 7.00 24.70 -6.82
N ALA A 42 7.47 24.52 -5.57
CA ALA A 42 7.36 23.24 -4.88
C ALA A 42 5.92 23.03 -4.41
N THR A 43 5.40 21.82 -4.63
CA THR A 43 4.10 21.39 -4.12
C THR A 43 4.26 20.09 -3.33
N SER A 44 3.41 19.91 -2.32
CA SER A 44 3.36 18.68 -1.54
C SER A 44 1.93 18.24 -1.31
N TYR A 45 1.73 16.92 -1.26
CA TYR A 45 0.46 16.28 -0.99
C TYR A 45 0.67 15.01 -0.17
N GLY A 46 -0.31 14.65 0.67
CA GLY A 46 -0.26 13.42 1.45
C GLY A 46 -1.30 12.42 0.96
N PHE A 47 -0.85 11.25 0.50
CA PHE A 47 -1.70 10.12 0.16
C PHE A 47 -1.85 9.20 1.37
N LEU A 48 -2.52 9.68 2.41
CA LEU A 48 -2.65 8.93 3.66
C LEU A 48 -3.53 7.69 3.46
N ALA A 49 -3.00 6.52 3.81
CA ALA A 49 -3.74 5.28 3.96
C ALA A 49 -3.64 4.75 5.40
N THR A 50 -4.65 4.01 5.81
CA THR A 50 -4.69 3.35 7.12
C THR A 50 -5.07 1.89 6.97
N ASP A 51 -4.45 1.03 7.75
CA ASP A 51 -4.85 -0.37 7.91
C ASP A 51 -5.44 -0.61 9.31
N PRO A 52 -6.61 -1.23 9.45
CA PRO A 52 -7.14 -1.64 10.76
C PRO A 52 -6.27 -2.67 11.50
N GLY A 53 -5.46 -3.44 10.78
CA GLY A 53 -4.51 -4.41 11.30
C GLY A 53 -3.37 -3.70 12.01
N LEU A 54 -3.43 -3.63 13.34
CA LEU A 54 -2.46 -2.87 14.15
C LEU A 54 -1.02 -3.39 14.07
N SER A 55 -0.81 -4.62 13.59
CA SER A 55 0.52 -5.21 13.35
C SER A 55 1.05 -4.99 11.94
N ASP A 56 0.21 -4.47 11.04
CA ASP A 56 0.50 -4.42 9.62
C ASP A 56 1.19 -3.10 9.26
N ARG A 57 2.07 -3.14 8.26
CA ARG A 57 2.77 -1.96 7.75
C ARG A 57 2.17 -1.53 6.42
N VAL A 58 1.84 -0.25 6.32
CA VAL A 58 1.49 0.39 5.05
C VAL A 58 2.76 0.89 4.38
N THR A 59 2.94 0.55 3.10
CA THR A 59 4.03 1.02 2.26
C THR A 59 3.45 1.63 0.99
N TYR A 60 4.05 2.71 0.49
CA TYR A 60 3.59 3.43 -0.69
C TYR A 60 4.53 3.25 -1.88
N GLU A 61 3.95 3.12 -3.06
CA GLU A 61 4.65 3.06 -4.33
C GLU A 61 3.83 3.80 -5.39
N ALA A 62 4.50 4.45 -6.33
CA ALA A 62 3.86 5.10 -7.46
C ALA A 62 4.71 4.91 -8.72
N GLU A 63 4.03 4.55 -9.81
CA GLU A 63 4.63 4.45 -11.13
C GLU A 63 4.29 5.71 -11.96
N GLY A 64 5.11 6.00 -12.98
CA GLY A 64 4.83 7.09 -13.91
C GLY A 64 4.90 8.49 -13.29
N LEU A 65 5.66 8.65 -12.20
CA LEU A 65 5.86 9.96 -11.57
C LEU A 65 6.47 10.96 -12.59
N PRO A 66 5.98 12.21 -12.64
CA PRO A 66 6.61 13.26 -13.41
C PRO A 66 8.07 13.49 -13.01
N ALA A 67 8.89 14.01 -13.92
CA ALA A 67 10.25 14.42 -13.58
C ALA A 67 10.24 15.46 -12.44
N GLY A 68 11.12 15.28 -11.45
CA GLY A 68 11.16 16.14 -10.27
C GLY A 68 10.07 15.85 -9.22
N ALA A 69 9.32 14.76 -9.39
CA ALA A 69 8.40 14.24 -8.38
C ALA A 69 8.99 13.07 -7.60
N GLU A 70 8.64 13.00 -6.32
CA GLU A 70 9.05 11.95 -5.39
C GLU A 70 7.86 11.56 -4.49
N LEU A 71 7.78 10.28 -4.14
CA LEU A 71 6.84 9.75 -3.16
C LEU A 71 7.62 9.05 -2.04
N ASP A 72 7.37 9.47 -0.80
CA ASP A 72 7.95 8.84 0.37
C ASP A 72 7.22 7.51 0.69
N PRO A 73 7.92 6.36 0.69
CA PRO A 73 7.30 5.04 0.79
C PRO A 73 6.77 4.71 2.19
N ASP A 74 7.17 5.46 3.23
CA ASP A 74 6.77 5.21 4.61
C ASP A 74 5.60 6.10 5.02
N THR A 75 5.53 7.31 4.46
CA THR A 75 4.55 8.33 4.87
C THR A 75 3.49 8.63 3.82
N GLY A 76 3.70 8.22 2.56
CA GLY A 76 2.84 8.59 1.44
C GLY A 76 2.93 10.08 1.09
N ALA A 77 3.99 10.77 1.54
CA ALA A 77 4.23 12.17 1.23
C ALA A 77 4.75 12.32 -0.20
N PHE A 78 3.90 12.88 -1.06
CA PHE A 78 4.25 13.28 -2.40
C PHE A 78 4.83 14.69 -2.42
N ARG A 79 5.91 14.87 -3.17
CA ARG A 79 6.55 16.15 -3.44
C ARG A 79 6.78 16.28 -4.93
N TYR A 80 6.52 17.46 -5.47
CA TYR A 80 6.75 17.73 -6.88
C TYR A 80 7.27 19.14 -7.08
N LYS A 81 8.29 19.25 -7.92
CA LYS A 81 8.79 20.51 -8.46
C LYS A 81 8.98 20.35 -9.97
N PRO A 82 8.13 21.00 -10.79
CA PRO A 82 8.30 21.06 -12.23
C PRO A 82 9.59 21.77 -12.64
#